data_AF-A0A957K554-F1
#
_entry.id   AF-A0A957K554-F1
#
_cell.length_a   1.000
_cell.length_b   1.000
_cell.length_c   1.000
_cell.angle_alpha   90.00
_cell.angle_beta   90.00
_cell.angle_gamma   90.00
#
_symmetry.space_group_name_H-M   'P 1'
#
loop_
_entity.id
_entity.type
_entity.pdbx_description
1 polymer ?
#
loop_
_entity_poly.entity_id
_entity_poly.type
_entity_poly.pdbx_seq_one_letter_code
_entity_poly.pdbx_strand_id
1 'polypeptide(L)'
;MSDEYLDPIEMAEALAAEMAERADEADLAGAMPPEDLQLLRDSGYLTLTIPEEFGGSGMSLEDTVATQLKLAQGSTSTALIAAMQLHVFGNESE
;
A
#
# COMPACT_ATOMS: atom_id res chain seq x y z
N MET A 1 20.33 -11.05 -2.99
CA MET A 1 19.93 -11.87 -4.15
C MET A 1 18.53 -11.41 -4.52
N SER A 2 18.51 -10.32 -5.26
CA SER A 2 17.34 -9.56 -5.71
C SER A 2 16.78 -10.20 -6.98
N ASP A 3 15.64 -10.86 -6.87
CA ASP A 3 14.79 -11.18 -8.01
C ASP A 3 13.33 -11.22 -7.53
N GLU A 4 12.47 -10.52 -8.27
CA GLU A 4 11.01 -10.65 -8.27
C GLU A 4 10.19 -9.96 -7.16
N TYR A 5 10.50 -8.72 -6.82
CA TYR A 5 9.46 -7.78 -6.35
C TYR A 5 9.39 -6.62 -7.33
N LEU A 6 8.18 -6.30 -7.79
CA LEU A 6 7.92 -5.07 -8.54
C LEU A 6 8.45 -3.89 -7.72
N ASP A 7 9.00 -2.86 -8.37
CA ASP A 7 9.32 -1.61 -7.69
C ASP A 7 8.07 -1.18 -6.89
N PRO A 8 8.16 -0.91 -5.58
CA PRO A 8 7.00 -0.58 -4.77
C PRO A 8 6.15 0.56 -5.34
N ILE A 9 6.77 1.50 -6.06
CA ILE A 9 6.05 2.54 -6.79
C ILE A 9 5.23 1.94 -7.95
N GLU A 10 5.81 1.08 -8.78
CA GLU A 10 5.10 0.38 -9.85
C GLU A 10 3.96 -0.51 -9.29
N MET A 11 4.18 -1.12 -8.12
CA MET A 11 3.16 -1.91 -7.42
C MET A 11 2.00 -1.02 -6.99
N ALA A 12 2.30 0.12 -6.38
CA ALA A 12 1.28 1.07 -5.96
C ALA A 12 0.49 1.64 -7.14
N GLU A 13 1.14 1.89 -8.28
CA GLU A 13 0.48 2.34 -9.52
C GLU A 13 -0.46 1.26 -10.08
N ALA A 14 -0.03 0.00 -10.11
CA ALA A 14 -0.88 -1.11 -10.55
C ALA A 14 -2.11 -1.29 -9.63
N LEU A 15 -1.88 -1.27 -8.31
CA LEU A 15 -2.96 -1.32 -7.31
C LEU A 15 -3.92 -0.13 -7.47
N ALA A 16 -3.39 1.08 -7.65
CA ALA A 16 -4.18 2.28 -7.85
C ALA A 16 -5.09 2.17 -9.08
N ALA A 17 -4.58 1.66 -10.20
CA ALA A 17 -5.37 1.46 -11.41
C ALA A 17 -6.56 0.51 -11.16
N GLU A 18 -6.34 -0.60 -10.45
CA GLU A 18 -7.38 -1.59 -10.13
C GLU A 18 -8.41 -1.04 -9.12
N MET A 19 -7.97 -0.24 -8.15
CA MET A 19 -8.85 0.33 -7.10
C MET A 19 -9.70 1.48 -7.63
N ALA A 20 -9.20 2.24 -8.61
CA ALA A 20 -9.90 3.38 -9.20
C ALA A 20 -11.27 2.99 -9.77
N GLU A 21 -11.43 1.76 -10.27
CA GLU A 21 -12.71 1.28 -10.81
C GLU A 21 -13.83 1.19 -9.78
N ARG A 22 -13.49 1.07 -8.49
CA ARG A 22 -14.44 0.86 -7.38
C ARG A 22 -14.47 2.02 -6.38
N ALA A 23 -13.55 2.97 -6.49
CA ALA A 23 -13.34 4.02 -5.49
C ALA A 23 -14.60 4.87 -5.24
N ASP A 24 -15.27 5.33 -6.30
CA ASP A 24 -16.47 6.18 -6.18
C ASP A 24 -17.65 5.45 -5.50
N GLU A 25 -17.89 4.18 -5.87
CA GLU A 25 -18.95 3.39 -5.27
C GLU A 25 -18.66 3.09 -3.79
N ALA A 26 -17.40 2.76 -3.48
CA ALA A 26 -16.95 2.50 -2.13
C ALA A 26 -17.10 3.73 -1.21
N ASP A 27 -16.74 4.91 -1.71
CA ASP A 27 -16.84 6.18 -0.96
C ASP A 27 -18.32 6.55 -0.71
N LEU A 28 -19.18 6.43 -1.72
CA LEU A 28 -20.63 6.64 -1.57
C LEU A 28 -21.26 5.66 -0.59
N ALA A 29 -20.81 4.41 -0.57
CA ALA A 29 -21.28 3.38 0.35
C ALA A 29 -20.68 3.53 1.76
N GLY A 30 -19.63 4.33 1.93
CA GLY A 30 -18.86 4.44 3.18
C GLY A 30 -18.26 3.10 3.60
N ALA A 31 -17.84 2.29 2.62
CA ALA A 31 -17.40 0.90 2.84
C ALA A 31 -16.01 0.66 2.25
N MET A 32 -15.23 -0.19 2.92
CA MET A 32 -13.95 -0.66 2.39
C MET A 32 -14.20 -1.85 1.44
N PRO A 33 -13.78 -1.79 0.17
CA PRO A 33 -13.88 -2.93 -0.74
C PRO A 33 -13.04 -4.10 -0.22
N PRO A 34 -13.62 -5.30 -0.01
CA PRO A 34 -12.86 -6.48 0.37
C PRO A 34 -11.76 -6.84 -0.63
N GLU A 35 -12.00 -6.58 -1.92
CA GLU A 35 -11.06 -6.81 -3.02
C GLU A 35 -9.82 -5.93 -2.87
N ASP A 36 -9.98 -4.66 -2.52
CA ASP A 36 -8.87 -3.74 -2.30
C ASP A 36 -7.99 -4.19 -1.12
N LEU A 37 -8.62 -4.67 -0.03
CA LEU A 37 -7.88 -5.22 1.11
C LEU A 37 -7.13 -6.50 0.73
N GLN A 38 -7.73 -7.36 -0.10
CA GLN A 38 -7.10 -8.57 -0.61
C GLN A 38 -5.88 -8.23 -1.48
N LEU A 39 -6.04 -7.28 -2.41
CA LEU A 39 -4.94 -6.80 -3.27
C LEU A 39 -3.76 -6.25 -2.45
N LEU A 40 -4.03 -5.44 -1.43
CA LEU A 40 -3.00 -4.90 -0.53
C LEU A 40 -2.26 -5.98 0.27
N ARG A 41 -2.95 -7.08 0.62
CA ARG A 41 -2.34 -8.21 1.33
C ARG A 41 -1.48 -9.04 0.39
N ASP A 42 -2.03 -9.40 -0.76
CA ASP A 42 -1.40 -10.33 -1.70
C ASP A 42 -0.18 -9.70 -2.37
N SER A 43 -0.16 -8.37 -2.54
CA SER A 43 0.99 -7.66 -3.07
C SER A 43 2.12 -7.45 -2.05
N GLY A 44 1.88 -7.69 -0.75
CA GLY A 44 2.83 -7.36 0.32
C GLY A 44 2.90 -5.87 0.67
N TYR A 45 1.97 -5.04 0.16
CA TYR A 45 1.93 -3.61 0.42
C TYR A 45 1.90 -3.28 1.92
N LEU A 46 1.11 -4.05 2.68
CA LEU A 46 0.91 -3.82 4.11
C LEU A 46 2.11 -4.18 4.99
N THR A 47 3.17 -4.74 4.40
CA THR A 47 4.41 -5.13 5.09
C THR A 47 5.61 -4.29 4.68
N LEU A 48 5.41 -3.24 3.88
CA LEU A 48 6.52 -2.47 3.31
C LEU A 48 7.44 -1.85 4.38
N THR A 49 6.87 -1.33 5.46
CA THR A 49 7.61 -0.65 6.53
C THR A 49 8.13 -1.59 7.62
N ILE A 50 7.77 -2.88 7.57
CA ILE A 50 8.18 -3.87 8.56
C ILE A 50 9.65 -4.24 8.32
N PRO A 51 10.53 -4.21 9.34
CA PRO A 51 11.92 -4.63 9.19
C PRO A 51 12.08 -6.03 8.58
N GLU A 52 13.15 -6.23 7.80
CA GLU A 52 13.44 -7.52 7.14
C GLU A 52 13.54 -8.69 8.13
N GLU A 53 14.03 -8.45 9.36
CA GLU A 53 14.12 -9.48 10.40
C GLU A 53 12.76 -10.04 10.85
N PHE A 54 11.68 -9.29 10.60
CA PHE A 54 10.29 -9.70 10.84
C PHE A 54 9.55 -10.08 9.55
N GLY A 55 10.25 -10.13 8.41
CA GLY A 55 9.72 -10.60 7.13
C GLY A 55 9.04 -9.54 6.26
N GLY A 56 9.29 -8.25 6.51
CA GLY A 56 8.89 -7.17 5.59
C GLY A 56 10.02 -6.69 4.70
N SER A 57 9.82 -5.54 4.03
CA SER A 57 10.85 -4.95 3.16
C SER A 57 11.73 -3.88 3.83
N GLY A 58 11.44 -3.47 5.07
CA GLY A 58 12.22 -2.46 5.79
C GLY A 58 12.33 -1.12 5.07
N MET A 59 11.29 -0.74 4.32
CA MET A 59 11.29 0.44 3.45
C MET A 59 11.48 1.73 4.25
N SER A 60 12.25 2.66 3.68
CA SER A 60 12.44 3.99 4.24
C SER A 60 11.12 4.77 4.32
N LEU A 61 11.05 5.77 5.19
CA LEU A 61 9.88 6.65 5.28
C LEU A 61 9.66 7.42 3.95
N GLU A 62 10.74 7.87 3.32
CA GLU A 62 10.68 8.61 2.05
C GLU A 62 10.02 7.77 0.95
N ASP A 63 10.50 6.55 0.75
CA ASP A 63 9.97 5.62 -0.26
C ASP A 63 8.54 5.18 0.09
N THR A 64 8.24 5.01 1.37
CA THR A 64 6.89 4.68 1.84
C THR A 64 5.91 5.79 1.49
N VAL A 65 6.28 7.05 1.72
CA VAL A 65 5.44 8.21 1.37
C VAL A 65 5.28 8.33 -0.14
N ALA A 66 6.34 8.13 -0.92
CA ALA A 66 6.26 8.14 -2.37
C ALA A 66 5.31 7.05 -2.91
N THR A 67 5.45 5.83 -2.40
CA THR A 67 4.59 4.67 -2.70
C THR A 67 3.13 4.97 -2.32
N GLN A 68 2.92 5.54 -1.13
CA GLN A 68 1.60 5.90 -0.62
C GLN A 68 0.90 6.94 -1.47
N LEU A 69 1.63 7.93 -1.98
CA LEU A 69 1.10 8.94 -2.90
C LEU A 69 0.65 8.34 -4.24
N LYS A 70 1.28 7.25 -4.69
CA LYS A 70 0.87 6.54 -5.90
C LYS A 70 -0.40 5.73 -5.67
N LEU A 71 -0.46 4.97 -4.58
CA LEU A 71 -1.66 4.22 -4.21
C LEU A 71 -2.90 5.14 -4.08
N ALA A 72 -2.71 6.30 -3.45
CA ALA A 72 -3.77 7.27 -3.21
C ALA A 72 -4.42 7.84 -4.49
N GLN A 73 -3.78 7.72 -5.65
CA GLN A 73 -4.34 8.16 -6.94
C GLN A 73 -5.50 7.27 -7.39
N GLY A 74 -5.56 6.01 -6.93
CA GLY A 74 -6.66 5.10 -7.23
C GLY A 74 -7.83 5.28 -6.27
N SER A 75 -7.54 5.23 -4.97
CA SER A 75 -8.53 5.45 -3.91
C SER A 75 -7.85 6.07 -2.70
N THR A 76 -8.19 7.33 -2.40
CA THR A 76 -7.63 8.03 -1.23
C THR A 76 -8.10 7.39 0.08
N SER A 77 -9.35 6.92 0.14
CA SER A 77 -9.92 6.25 1.30
C SER A 77 -9.21 4.92 1.59
N THR A 78 -9.00 4.08 0.57
CA THR A 78 -8.24 2.83 0.69
C THR A 78 -6.79 3.11 1.11
N ALA A 79 -6.13 4.08 0.47
CA ALA A 79 -4.77 4.45 0.83
C ALA A 79 -4.68 4.89 2.29
N LEU A 80 -5.59 5.75 2.77
CA LEU A 80 -5.61 6.19 4.17
C LEU A 80 -5.73 5.02 5.14
N ILE A 81 -6.56 4.02 4.83
CA ILE A 81 -6.68 2.79 5.65
C ILE A 81 -5.34 2.05 5.68
N ALA A 82 -4.67 1.87 4.53
CA ALA A 82 -3.36 1.22 4.46
C ALA A 82 -2.29 1.98 5.27
N ALA A 83 -2.32 3.33 5.22
CA ALA A 83 -1.40 4.17 5.98
C ALA A 83 -1.48 3.96 7.49
N MET A 84 -2.66 3.63 8.03
CA MET A 84 -2.79 3.33 9.46
C MET A 84 -1.92 2.14 9.87
N GLN A 85 -1.86 1.09 9.05
CA GLN A 85 -1.01 -0.06 9.33
C GLN A 85 0.47 0.29 9.15
N LEU A 86 0.82 0.97 8.05
CA LEU A 86 2.19 1.37 7.75
C LEU A 86 2.77 2.28 8.84
N HIS A 87 1.96 3.16 9.41
CA HIS A 87 2.34 4.06 10.50
C HIS A 87 2.51 3.33 11.84
N VAL A 88 1.59 2.44 12.20
CA VAL A 88 1.61 1.75 13.51
C VAL A 88 2.79 0.79 13.64
N PHE A 89 3.14 0.09 12.56
CA PHE A 89 4.22 -0.88 12.56
C PHE A 89 5.48 -0.39 11.83
N GLY A 90 5.50 0.88 11.43
CA GLY A 90 6.61 1.44 10.69
C GLY A 90 7.85 1.62 11.55
N ASN A 91 9.00 1.34 10.94
CA ASN A 91 10.31 1.67 11.48
C ASN A 91 10.84 2.91 10.76
N GLU A 92 11.44 3.85 11.48
CA GLU A 92 12.26 4.90 10.85
C GLU A 92 13.67 4.37 10.66
N SER A 93 13.99 3.98 9.43
CA SER A 93 15.36 3.74 8.97
C SER A 93 15.76 4.87 8.03
N GLU A 94 16.84 5.57 8.40
CA GLU A 94 17.52 6.57 7.56
C GLU A 94 18.33 5.92 6.42
#